data_AF-A0A5C7IU16-F1
#
_entry.id   AF-A0A5C7IU16-F1
#
_cell.length_a   1.000
_cell.length_b   1.000
_cell.length_c   1.000
_cell.angle_alpha   90.00
_cell.angle_beta   90.00
_cell.angle_gamma   90.00
#
_symmetry.space_group_name_H-M   'P 1'
#
loop_
_entity.id
_entity.type
_entity.pdbx_description
1 polymer ?
#
loop_
_entity_poly.entity_id
_entity_poly.type
_entity_poly.pdbx_seq_one_letter_code
_entity_poly.pdbx_strand_id
1 'polypeptide(L)'
;MGQIQYSEKYFDDAYEYRHVVLPPDVAKLLPKNRLLSETECFFATKLNTLYAKHASIEYACKLFDETPHKTVYVYNAILRSYCKEKRWLDTLFLFKNMVSYGFTTQEKPDNFTVPIVLKACLGLHALKHGKLVHGFVIKNGNIASDVFMGTALVQLYSKCGKMGCALKVFEGFS
;
A
#
# COMPACT_ATOMS: atom_id res chain seq x y z
N MET A 1 -4.44 -22.19 14.77
CA MET A 1 -5.17 -21.28 13.87
C MET A 1 -6.37 -20.75 14.63
N GLY A 2 -6.34 -19.48 15.08
CA GLY A 2 -7.42 -18.91 15.89
C GLY A 2 -8.52 -18.35 14.99
N GLN A 3 -9.75 -18.83 15.15
CA GLN A 3 -10.94 -18.22 14.53
C GLN A 3 -11.23 -16.87 15.18
N ILE A 4 -11.59 -15.88 14.36
CA ILE A 4 -12.00 -14.55 14.82
C ILE A 4 -13.40 -14.68 15.44
N GLN A 5 -13.58 -14.13 16.63
CA GLN A 5 -14.86 -14.11 17.35
C GLN A 5 -15.43 -12.69 17.36
N TYR A 6 -16.75 -12.57 17.32
CA TYR A 6 -17.45 -11.30 17.41
C TYR A 6 -18.18 -11.24 18.76
N SER A 7 -18.31 -10.04 19.32
CA SER A 7 -19.20 -9.83 20.45
C SER A 7 -20.66 -10.05 20.05
N GLU A 8 -21.53 -10.14 21.05
CA GLU A 8 -22.96 -9.98 20.83
C GLU A 8 -23.24 -8.67 20.08
N LYS A 9 -24.27 -8.71 19.23
CA LYS A 9 -24.74 -7.53 18.50
C LYS A 9 -25.31 -6.54 19.50
N TYR A 10 -24.98 -5.28 19.31
CA TYR A 10 -25.72 -4.21 19.98
C TYR A 10 -26.04 -3.11 18.96
N PHE A 11 -27.10 -2.37 19.26
CA PHE A 11 -27.75 -1.46 18.34
C PHE A 11 -27.69 -0.05 18.91
N ASP A 12 -27.45 0.94 18.06
CA ASP A 12 -27.89 2.31 18.33
C ASP A 12 -29.08 2.67 17.44
N ASP A 13 -29.58 3.91 17.56
CA ASP A 13 -30.79 4.36 16.85
C ASP A 13 -30.65 4.35 15.31
N ALA A 14 -29.43 4.19 14.77
CA ALA A 14 -29.15 4.30 13.34
C ALA A 14 -28.43 3.07 12.74
N TYR A 15 -27.68 2.29 13.52
CA TYR A 15 -26.82 1.23 13.01
C TYR A 15 -26.67 0.02 13.95
N GLU A 16 -26.41 -1.15 13.34
CA GLU A 16 -26.03 -2.37 14.03
C GLU A 16 -24.50 -2.50 14.12
N TYR A 17 -23.97 -2.74 15.33
CA TYR A 17 -22.54 -2.89 15.57
C TYR A 17 -22.18 -4.29 16.10
N ARG A 18 -20.96 -4.72 15.74
CA ARG A 18 -20.27 -5.88 16.35
C ARG A 18 -18.81 -5.51 16.61
N HIS A 19 -18.35 -5.69 17.84
CA HIS A 19 -16.93 -5.58 18.12
C HIS A 19 -16.22 -6.85 17.67
N VAL A 20 -15.08 -6.67 16.99
CA VAL A 20 -14.17 -7.78 16.68
C VAL A 20 -13.41 -8.11 17.95
N VAL A 21 -13.58 -9.33 18.46
CA VAL A 21 -12.80 -9.82 19.59
C VAL A 21 -11.47 -10.29 19.05
N LEU A 22 -10.43 -9.53 19.36
CA LEU A 22 -9.07 -9.85 18.93
C LEU A 22 -8.54 -11.06 19.72
N PRO A 23 -7.77 -11.96 19.07
CA PRO A 23 -7.06 -13.02 19.76
C PRO A 23 -6.20 -12.45 20.90
N PRO A 24 -6.07 -13.16 22.05
CA PRO A 24 -5.38 -12.64 23.24
C PRO A 24 -3.95 -12.15 22.97
N ASP A 25 -3.25 -12.80 22.03
CA ASP A 25 -1.88 -12.47 21.64
C ASP A 25 -1.80 -11.14 20.89
N VAL A 26 -2.86 -10.77 20.17
CA VAL A 26 -3.02 -9.50 19.45
C VAL A 26 -3.53 -8.42 20.39
N ALA A 27 -4.47 -8.74 21.28
CA ALA A 27 -5.04 -7.81 22.25
C ALA A 27 -3.98 -7.26 23.23
N LYS A 28 -2.98 -8.06 23.60
CA LYS A 28 -1.83 -7.62 24.42
C LYS A 28 -0.96 -6.57 23.76
N LEU A 29 -1.03 -6.47 22.43
CA LEU A 29 -0.27 -5.49 21.67
C LEU A 29 -0.99 -4.15 21.56
N LEU A 30 -2.26 -4.04 21.97
CA LEU A 30 -3.03 -2.81 21.85
C LEU A 30 -2.98 -1.96 23.12
N PRO A 31 -2.68 -0.65 23.00
CA PRO A 31 -2.81 0.27 24.12
C PRO A 31 -4.28 0.43 24.54
N LYS A 32 -4.53 0.47 25.85
CA LYS A 32 -5.89 0.39 26.42
C LYS A 32 -6.68 1.71 26.44
N ASN A 33 -6.07 2.83 26.03
CA ASN A 33 -6.68 4.15 26.18
C ASN A 33 -7.08 4.72 24.82
N ARG A 34 -8.38 5.04 24.69
CA ARG A 34 -9.02 5.64 23.51
C ARG A 34 -8.49 7.06 23.25
N LEU A 35 -7.70 7.22 22.19
CA LEU A 35 -7.66 8.31 21.19
C LEU A 35 -6.36 8.12 20.40
N LEU A 36 -6.46 7.84 19.10
CA LEU A 36 -5.33 7.34 18.32
C LEU A 36 -4.26 8.44 18.07
N SER A 37 -3.19 8.41 18.85
CA SER A 37 -1.93 9.14 18.75
C SER A 37 -0.98 8.61 17.64
N GLU A 38 0.11 9.32 17.38
CA GLU A 38 1.17 9.00 16.40
C GLU A 38 1.75 7.56 16.53
N THR A 39 1.71 6.99 17.74
CA THR A 39 2.12 5.61 18.00
C THR A 39 1.17 4.56 17.40
N GLU A 40 -0.08 4.92 17.12
CA GLU A 40 -1.08 4.03 16.51
C GLU A 40 -0.97 3.90 14.99
N CYS A 41 -0.24 4.78 14.29
CA CYS A 41 0.11 4.56 12.88
C CYS A 41 0.99 3.30 12.69
N PHE A 42 1.87 3.02 13.66
CA PHE A 42 2.67 1.79 13.68
C PHE A 42 1.79 0.56 13.96
N PHE A 43 0.82 0.67 14.87
CA PHE A 43 -0.13 -0.40 15.15
C PHE A 43 -1.06 -0.65 13.95
N ALA A 44 -1.60 0.39 13.32
CA ALA A 44 -2.43 0.31 12.12
C ALA A 44 -1.68 -0.39 10.99
N THR A 45 -0.41 -0.04 10.75
CA THR A 45 0.42 -0.72 9.74
C THR A 45 0.62 -2.20 10.05
N LYS A 46 0.93 -2.55 11.31
CA LYS A 46 1.13 -3.94 11.74
C LYS A 46 -0.18 -4.74 11.63
N LEU A 47 -1.29 -4.18 12.09
CA LEU A 47 -2.62 -4.79 11.99
C LEU A 47 -3.02 -4.98 10.54
N ASN A 48 -2.82 -3.96 9.69
CA ASN A 48 -3.15 -4.03 8.27
C ASN A 48 -2.33 -5.13 7.57
N THR A 49 -1.02 -5.19 7.85
CA THR A 49 -0.15 -6.27 7.35
C THR A 49 -0.59 -7.66 7.85
N LEU A 50 -1.01 -7.77 9.12
CA LEU A 50 -1.50 -9.02 9.71
C LEU A 50 -2.82 -9.46 9.07
N TYR A 51 -3.80 -8.56 8.92
CA TYR A 51 -5.08 -8.85 8.29
C TYR A 51 -4.92 -9.26 6.83
N ALA A 52 -4.12 -8.51 6.06
CA ALA A 52 -3.80 -8.84 4.67
C ALA A 52 -3.09 -10.19 4.52
N LYS A 53 -2.32 -10.61 5.53
CA LYS A 53 -1.55 -11.87 5.48
C LYS A 53 -2.33 -13.08 5.99
N HIS A 54 -3.22 -12.89 6.98
CA HIS A 54 -3.77 -14.00 7.77
C HIS A 54 -5.30 -14.01 7.93
N ALA A 55 -6.03 -12.96 7.53
CA ALA A 55 -7.48 -12.92 7.62
C ALA A 55 -8.12 -12.82 6.22
N SER A 56 -8.31 -11.60 5.70
CA SER A 56 -8.69 -11.35 4.32
C SER A 56 -8.34 -9.90 3.95
N ILE A 57 -8.13 -9.64 2.66
CA ILE A 57 -7.82 -8.30 2.16
C ILE A 57 -8.96 -7.31 2.40
N GLU A 58 -10.21 -7.79 2.40
CA GLU A 58 -11.40 -6.96 2.60
C GLU A 58 -11.39 -6.33 4.00
N TYR A 59 -10.99 -7.07 5.03
CA TYR A 59 -10.84 -6.53 6.39
C TYR A 59 -9.69 -5.55 6.49
N ALA A 60 -8.59 -5.81 5.79
CA ALA A 60 -7.46 -4.88 5.70
C ALA A 60 -7.89 -3.55 5.03
N CYS A 61 -8.67 -3.62 3.95
CA CYS A 61 -9.26 -2.46 3.28
C CYS A 61 -10.22 -1.70 4.20
N LYS A 62 -11.11 -2.40 4.92
CA LYS A 62 -12.02 -1.75 5.87
C LYS A 62 -11.27 -0.97 6.95
N LEU A 63 -10.25 -1.58 7.56
CA LEU A 63 -9.40 -0.91 8.54
C LEU A 63 -8.66 0.29 7.93
N PHE A 64 -8.17 0.14 6.68
CA PHE A 64 -7.56 1.23 5.96
C PHE A 64 -8.53 2.40 5.76
N ASP A 65 -9.77 2.13 5.35
CA ASP A 65 -10.79 3.15 5.12
C ASP A 65 -11.15 3.89 6.41
N GLU A 66 -11.32 3.15 7.51
CA GLU A 66 -11.59 3.67 8.86
C GLU A 66 -10.41 4.43 9.48
N THR A 67 -9.19 4.28 8.97
CA THR A 67 -8.01 5.00 9.48
C THR A 67 -8.06 6.47 9.05
N PRO A 68 -8.18 7.45 9.98
CA PRO A 68 -8.31 8.86 9.61
C PRO A 68 -7.01 9.44 9.00
N HIS A 69 -5.86 9.09 9.58
CA HIS A 69 -4.54 9.51 9.11
C HIS A 69 -3.78 8.32 8.53
N LYS A 70 -3.88 8.17 7.21
CA LYS A 70 -3.22 7.07 6.48
C LYS A 70 -1.76 7.44 6.22
N THR A 71 -0.84 6.73 6.84
CA THR A 71 0.60 6.88 6.57
C THR A 71 1.04 6.11 5.34
N VAL A 72 2.21 6.47 4.79
CA VAL A 72 2.88 5.76 3.70
C VAL A 72 2.98 4.25 3.97
N TYR A 73 3.19 3.87 5.22
CA TYR A 73 3.30 2.46 5.62
C TYR A 73 1.97 1.69 5.46
N VAL A 74 0.84 2.30 5.84
CA VAL A 74 -0.49 1.69 5.70
C VAL A 74 -0.88 1.60 4.21
N TYR A 75 -0.60 2.64 3.43
CA TYR A 75 -0.76 2.60 1.97
C TYR A 75 0.07 1.47 1.35
N ASN A 76 1.35 1.36 1.72
CA ASN A 76 2.25 0.33 1.23
C ASN A 76 1.80 -1.08 1.62
N ALA A 77 1.16 -1.26 2.78
CA ALA A 77 0.58 -2.55 3.17
C ALA A 77 -0.55 -2.98 2.22
N ILE A 78 -1.52 -2.10 1.95
CA ILE A 78 -2.64 -2.40 1.04
C ILE A 78 -2.16 -2.56 -0.40
N LEU A 79 -1.27 -1.68 -0.88
CA LEU A 79 -0.70 -1.78 -2.23
C LEU A 79 -0.01 -3.13 -2.44
N ARG A 80 0.76 -3.61 -1.45
CA ARG A 80 1.38 -4.95 -1.51
C ARG A 80 0.33 -6.05 -1.55
N SER A 81 -0.73 -5.91 -0.75
CA SER A 81 -1.83 -6.88 -0.72
C SER A 81 -2.54 -6.98 -2.08
N TYR A 82 -2.94 -5.85 -2.66
CA TYR A 82 -3.53 -5.81 -4.01
C TYR A 82 -2.60 -6.43 -5.06
N CYS A 83 -1.31 -6.09 -5.02
CA CYS A 83 -0.34 -6.69 -5.95
C CYS A 83 -0.16 -8.21 -5.76
N LYS A 84 -0.26 -8.73 -4.52
CA LYS A 84 -0.18 -10.16 -4.25
C LYS A 84 -1.36 -10.91 -4.86
N GLU A 85 -2.55 -10.33 -4.78
CA GLU A 85 -3.79 -10.87 -5.35
C GLU A 85 -3.99 -10.53 -6.84
N LYS A 86 -2.98 -9.92 -7.48
CA LYS A 86 -3.03 -9.50 -8.89
C LYS A 86 -4.16 -8.51 -9.20
N ARG A 87 -4.61 -7.74 -8.19
CA ARG A 87 -5.59 -6.66 -8.31
C ARG A 87 -4.92 -5.40 -8.85
N TRP A 88 -4.38 -5.49 -10.07
CA TRP A 88 -3.47 -4.47 -10.61
C TRP A 88 -4.11 -3.10 -10.79
N LEU A 89 -5.36 -3.06 -11.24
CA LEU A 89 -6.10 -1.79 -11.41
C LEU A 89 -6.33 -1.10 -10.07
N ASP A 90 -6.68 -1.87 -9.03
CA ASP A 90 -6.86 -1.35 -7.68
C ASP A 90 -5.54 -0.80 -7.12
N THR A 91 -4.41 -1.47 -7.40
CA THR A 91 -3.08 -0.94 -7.05
C THR A 91 -2.82 0.42 -7.70
N LEU A 92 -3.10 0.56 -9.01
CA LEU A 92 -2.89 1.83 -9.72
C LEU A 92 -3.83 2.94 -9.23
N PHE A 93 -5.08 2.59 -8.93
CA PHE A 93 -6.06 3.53 -8.39
C PHE A 93 -5.64 4.01 -6.98
N LEU A 94 -5.25 3.09 -6.10
CA LEU A 94 -4.80 3.43 -4.76
C LEU A 94 -3.52 4.29 -4.78
N PHE A 95 -2.58 4.01 -5.69
CA PHE A 95 -1.40 4.85 -5.89
C PHE A 95 -1.77 6.28 -6.32
N LYS A 96 -2.71 6.43 -7.26
CA LYS A 96 -3.20 7.76 -7.67
C LYS A 96 -3.82 8.52 -6.49
N ASN A 97 -4.58 7.84 -5.64
CA ASN A 97 -5.16 8.43 -4.43
C ASN A 97 -4.08 8.86 -3.45
N MET A 98 -3.06 8.01 -3.24
CA MET A 98 -1.91 8.32 -2.39
C MET A 98 -1.12 9.53 -2.89
N VAL A 99 -0.86 9.64 -4.20
CA VAL A 99 -0.21 10.82 -4.81
C VAL A 99 -1.04 12.08 -4.54
N SER A 100 -2.37 11.98 -4.69
CA SER A 100 -3.28 13.10 -4.46
C SER A 100 -3.29 13.54 -2.99
N TYR A 101 -3.33 12.57 -2.07
CA TYR A 101 -3.27 12.77 -0.63
C TYR A 101 -1.93 13.35 -0.15
N GLY A 102 -0.83 12.98 -0.81
CA GLY A 102 0.51 13.52 -0.56
C GLY A 102 0.70 14.98 -0.99
N PHE A 103 -0.26 15.59 -1.70
CA PHE A 103 -0.25 17.05 -1.92
C PHE A 103 -0.77 17.82 -0.71
N THR A 104 -1.63 17.21 0.11
CA THR A 104 -2.24 17.82 1.30
C THR A 104 -1.59 17.40 2.60
N THR A 105 -0.73 16.37 2.57
CA THR A 105 -0.08 15.79 3.75
C THR A 105 1.41 15.54 3.49
N GLN A 106 2.16 15.15 4.52
CA GLN A 106 3.56 14.72 4.36
C GLN A 106 3.69 13.26 3.88
N GLU A 107 2.59 12.54 3.74
CA GLU A 107 2.56 11.10 3.41
C GLU A 107 2.56 10.91 1.90
N LYS A 108 3.75 10.89 1.31
CA LYS A 108 3.97 10.77 -0.15
C LYS A 108 4.49 9.38 -0.52
N PRO A 109 4.25 8.91 -1.76
CA PRO A 109 4.89 7.70 -2.24
C PRO A 109 6.41 7.75 -2.11
N ASP A 110 6.98 6.70 -1.56
CA ASP A 110 8.41 6.53 -1.30
C ASP A 110 9.06 5.47 -2.22
N ASN A 111 10.34 5.19 -1.99
CA ASN A 111 11.09 4.17 -2.71
C ASN A 111 10.56 2.74 -2.49
N PHE A 112 9.74 2.50 -1.45
CA PHE A 112 9.05 1.23 -1.24
C PHE A 112 7.71 1.15 -1.97
N THR A 113 7.08 2.29 -2.24
CA THR A 113 5.78 2.40 -2.92
C THR A 113 5.93 2.09 -4.40
N VAL A 114 6.89 2.76 -5.05
CA VAL A 114 7.01 2.75 -6.52
C VAL A 114 7.26 1.35 -7.11
N PRO A 115 8.12 0.48 -6.55
CA PRO A 115 8.32 -0.87 -7.09
C PRO A 115 7.03 -1.70 -7.11
N ILE A 116 6.16 -1.52 -6.11
CA ILE A 116 4.86 -2.20 -6.04
C ILE A 116 3.98 -1.76 -7.22
N VAL A 117 3.97 -0.47 -7.52
CA VAL A 117 3.18 0.13 -8.61
C VAL A 117 3.75 -0.26 -9.98
N LEU A 118 5.08 -0.25 -10.14
CA LEU A 118 5.74 -0.73 -11.37
C LEU A 118 5.42 -2.21 -11.65
N LYS A 119 5.34 -3.04 -10.60
CA LYS A 119 4.89 -4.44 -10.73
C LYS A 119 3.45 -4.54 -11.24
N ALA A 120 2.54 -3.68 -10.78
CA ALA A 120 1.17 -3.62 -11.29
C ALA A 120 1.13 -3.16 -12.77
N CYS A 121 1.91 -2.14 -13.13
CA CYS A 121 2.06 -1.72 -14.53
C CYS A 121 2.55 -2.87 -15.43
N LEU A 122 3.52 -3.64 -14.95
CA LEU A 122 4.02 -4.84 -15.62
C LEU A 122 2.95 -5.91 -15.77
N GLY A 123 2.20 -6.21 -14.71
CA GLY A 123 1.11 -7.20 -14.73
C GLY A 123 -0.01 -6.87 -15.72
N LEU A 124 -0.21 -5.58 -16.01
CA LEU A 124 -1.18 -5.08 -17.00
C LEU A 124 -0.58 -4.82 -18.39
N HIS A 125 0.73 -5.00 -18.57
CA HIS A 125 1.46 -4.49 -19.75
C HIS A 125 1.17 -3.00 -20.04
N ALA A 126 0.90 -2.23 -18.99
CA ALA A 126 0.42 -0.85 -19.04
C ALA A 126 1.58 0.16 -19.14
N LEU A 127 2.30 0.14 -20.27
CA LEU A 127 3.46 1.01 -20.51
C LEU A 127 3.16 2.50 -20.28
N LYS A 128 1.95 2.97 -20.64
CA LYS A 128 1.54 4.36 -20.43
C LYS A 128 1.59 4.74 -18.94
N HIS A 129 1.03 3.91 -18.06
CA HIS A 129 1.07 4.12 -16.62
C HIS A 129 2.50 4.00 -16.08
N GLY A 130 3.27 3.03 -16.56
CA GLY A 130 4.67 2.88 -16.18
C GLY A 130 5.53 4.12 -16.49
N LYS A 131 5.29 4.80 -17.63
CA LYS A 131 5.94 6.07 -17.95
C LYS A 131 5.55 7.20 -17.00
N LEU A 132 4.29 7.27 -16.58
CA LEU A 132 3.85 8.26 -15.59
C LEU A 132 4.55 8.05 -14.24
N VAL A 133 4.68 6.80 -13.82
CA VAL A 133 5.40 6.42 -12.60
C VAL A 133 6.89 6.77 -12.73
N HIS A 134 7.53 6.49 -13.87
CA HIS A 134 8.91 6.89 -14.11
C HIS A 134 9.09 8.42 -14.06
N GLY A 135 8.17 9.18 -14.67
CA GLY A 135 8.18 10.65 -14.56
C GLY A 135 8.02 11.14 -13.12
N PHE A 136 7.18 10.47 -12.32
CA PHE A 136 7.06 10.71 -10.89
C PHE A 136 8.39 10.47 -10.16
N VAL A 137 9.11 9.39 -10.45
CA VAL A 137 10.43 9.10 -9.85
C VAL A 137 11.45 10.19 -10.18
N ILE A 138 11.55 10.60 -11.44
CA ILE A 138 12.48 11.66 -11.86
C ILE A 138 12.18 12.98 -11.14
N LYS A 139 10.88 13.32 -11.00
CA LYS A 139 10.46 14.54 -10.29
C LYS A 139 10.75 14.49 -8.79
N ASN A 140 10.75 13.30 -8.20
CA ASN A 140 11.03 13.07 -6.79
C ASN A 140 12.44 12.48 -6.63
N GLY A 141 13.46 13.29 -6.96
CA GLY A 141 14.86 12.87 -7.14
C GLY A 141 15.46 11.97 -6.05
N ASN A 142 14.99 12.04 -4.80
CA ASN A 142 15.41 11.15 -3.72
C ASN A 142 15.06 9.67 -3.94
N ILE A 143 14.08 9.38 -4.80
CA ILE A 143 13.64 8.02 -5.15
C ILE A 143 14.50 7.44 -6.30
N ALA A 144 15.09 8.32 -7.10
CA ALA A 144 15.76 7.94 -8.35
C ALA A 144 17.17 7.37 -8.16
N SER A 145 17.78 7.48 -6.98
CA SER A 145 19.14 6.99 -6.69
C SER A 145 19.22 5.51 -6.28
N ASP A 146 18.08 4.83 -6.18
CA ASP A 146 18.01 3.45 -5.71
C ASP A 146 18.21 2.44 -6.86
N VAL A 147 19.22 1.56 -6.76
CA VAL A 147 19.50 0.48 -7.73
C VAL A 147 18.29 -0.44 -7.94
N PHE A 148 17.48 -0.66 -6.90
CA PHE A 148 16.25 -1.43 -7.01
C PHE A 148 15.23 -0.74 -7.93
N MET A 149 15.22 0.60 -7.95
CA MET A 149 14.37 1.39 -8.83
C MET A 149 14.78 1.26 -10.29
N GLY A 150 16.08 1.42 -10.57
CA GLY A 150 16.62 1.24 -11.91
C GLY A 150 16.30 -0.15 -12.47
N THR A 151 16.48 -1.18 -11.65
CA THR A 151 16.15 -2.57 -12.03
C THR A 151 14.66 -2.74 -12.37
N ALA A 152 13.76 -2.19 -11.55
CA ALA A 152 12.32 -2.27 -11.80
C ALA A 152 11.89 -1.52 -13.07
N LEU A 153 12.50 -0.37 -13.35
CA LEU A 153 12.25 0.41 -14.57
C LEU A 153 12.80 -0.26 -15.84
N VAL A 154 14.00 -0.85 -15.77
CA VAL A 154 14.56 -1.68 -16.85
C VAL A 154 13.63 -2.84 -17.17
N GLN A 155 13.14 -3.55 -16.13
CA GLN A 155 12.16 -4.64 -16.30
C GLN A 155 10.85 -4.15 -16.93
N LEU A 156 10.32 -3.00 -16.49
CA LEU A 156 9.12 -2.39 -17.08
C LEU A 156 9.29 -2.17 -18.59
N TYR A 157 10.35 -1.47 -19.00
CA TYR A 157 10.53 -1.10 -20.39
C TYR A 157 10.85 -2.31 -21.28
N SER A 158 11.70 -3.23 -20.81
CA SER A 158 12.04 -4.46 -21.54
C SER A 158 10.81 -5.34 -21.79
N LYS A 159 10.01 -5.64 -20.75
CA LYS A 159 8.79 -6.47 -20.88
C LYS A 159 7.67 -5.80 -21.66
N CYS A 160 7.69 -4.46 -21.79
CA CYS A 160 6.78 -3.72 -22.66
C CYS A 160 7.33 -3.52 -24.09
N GLY A 161 8.42 -4.19 -24.47
CA GLY A 161 9.00 -4.13 -25.81
C GLY A 161 9.70 -2.81 -26.15
N LYS A 162 10.14 -2.04 -25.14
CA LYS A 162 10.85 -0.76 -25.30
C LYS A 162 12.30 -0.87 -24.86
N MET A 163 13.06 -1.74 -25.52
CA MET A 163 14.46 -2.03 -25.15
C MET A 163 15.36 -0.79 -25.17
N GLY A 164 15.18 0.13 -26.12
CA GLY A 164 15.94 1.39 -26.13
C GLY A 164 15.67 2.29 -24.92
N CYS A 165 14.45 2.26 -24.35
CA CYS A 165 14.17 2.94 -23.08
C CYS A 165 14.79 2.20 -21.89
N ALA A 166 14.78 0.86 -21.92
CA ALA A 166 15.40 0.05 -20.89
C ALA A 166 16.92 0.31 -20.81
N LEU A 167 17.60 0.37 -21.96
CA LEU A 167 19.03 0.67 -22.03
C LEU A 167 19.35 2.07 -21.48
N LYS A 168 18.58 3.09 -21.88
CA LYS A 168 18.75 4.46 -21.36
C LYS A 168 18.61 4.55 -19.84
N VAL A 169 17.66 3.79 -19.27
CA VAL A 169 17.55 3.69 -17.81
C VAL A 169 18.80 3.00 -17.26
N PHE A 170 19.19 1.84 -17.77
CA PHE A 170 20.37 1.11 -17.28
C PHE A 170 21.66 1.95 -17.31
N GLU A 171 21.92 2.67 -18.39
CA GLU A 171 23.08 3.56 -18.55
C GLU A 171 23.03 4.77 -17.60
N GLY A 172 21.85 5.29 -17.27
CA GLY A 172 21.70 6.39 -16.32
C GLY A 172 21.89 5.99 -14.85
N PHE A 173 21.92 4.68 -14.55
CA PHE A 173 22.14 4.11 -13.22
C PHE A 173 23.52 3.42 -13.07
N SER A 174 24.29 3.29 -14.15
CA SER A 174 25.63 2.69 -14.18
C SER A 174 26.72 3.75 -14.03
#